data_AF-X0Y138-F1
#
_entry.id   AF-X0Y138-F1
#
_cell.length_a   1.000
_cell.length_b   1.000
_cell.length_c   1.000
_cell.angle_alpha   90.00
_cell.angle_beta   90.00
_cell.angle_gamma   90.00
#
_symmetry.space_group_name_H-M   'P 1'
#
loop_
_entity.id
_entity.type
_entity.pdbx_description
1 polymer ?
#
loop_
_entity_poly.entity_id
_entity_poly.type
_entity_poly.pdbx_seq_one_letter_code
_entity_poly.pdbx_strand_id
1 'polypeptide(L)' 'TTTMPQMKNIIEALNEAGVEAKVMIGGAPVTQNYADEIGADGYAPDAASAVDKAKELIGIA' A
#
# COMPACT_ATOMS: atom_id res chain seq x y z
N THR A 1 1.51 6.93 -17.91
CA THR A 1 2.17 7.26 -16.64
C THR A 1 2.66 5.98 -15.98
N THR A 2 3.98 5.85 -15.82
CA THR A 2 4.73 4.67 -15.35
C THR A 2 4.77 4.52 -13.82
N THR A 3 3.74 4.96 -13.10
CA THR A 3 3.77 5.00 -11.63
C THR A 3 3.56 3.63 -10.98
N MET A 4 2.82 2.73 -11.64
CA MET A 4 2.52 1.39 -11.11
C MET A 4 3.83 0.60 -10.83
N PRO A 5 4.71 0.31 -11.80
CA PRO A 5 5.93 -0.46 -11.52
C PRO A 5 6.87 0.19 -10.48
N GLN A 6 6.83 1.51 -10.30
CA GLN A 6 7.62 2.16 -9.25
C GLN A 6 7.11 1.82 -7.84
N MET A 7 5.81 1.58 -7.65
CA MET A 7 5.27 1.22 -6.32
C MET A 7 5.90 -0.07 -5.81
N LYS A 8 6.05 -1.07 -6.69
CA LYS A 8 6.72 -2.33 -6.37
C LYS A 8 8.17 -2.11 -5.94
N ASN A 9 8.94 -1.36 -6.74
CA ASN A 9 10.34 -1.07 -6.42
C ASN A 9 10.51 -0.37 -5.07
N ILE A 10 9.55 0.48 -4.66
CA ILE A 10 9.58 1.15 -3.36
C ILE A 10 9.36 0.14 -2.23
N ILE A 11 8.42 -0.79 -2.38
CA ILE A 11 8.17 -1.84 -1.38
C ILE A 11 9.39 -2.75 -1.25
N GLU A 12 10.01 -3.15 -2.37
CA GLU A 12 11.24 -3.94 -2.36
C GLU A 12 12.37 -3.18 -1.66
N ALA A 13 12.56 -1.89 -1.98
CA ALA A 13 13.57 -1.05 -1.33
C ALA A 13 13.33 -0.84 0.17
N LEU A 14 12.07 -0.75 0.61
CA LEU A 14 11.71 -0.66 2.03
C LEU A 14 12.04 -1.96 2.78
N ASN A 15 11.75 -3.11 2.15
CA ASN A 15 12.12 -4.42 2.70
C ASN A 15 13.64 -4.60 2.76
N GLU A 16 14.38 -4.23 1.71
CA GLU A 16 15.84 -4.28 1.69
C GLU A 16 16.47 -3.34 2.73
N ALA A 17 15.86 -2.17 2.96
CA ALA A 17 16.29 -1.24 4.00
C ALA A 17 15.95 -1.72 5.43
N GLY A 18 15.24 -2.83 5.58
CA GLY A 18 14.83 -3.36 6.88
C GLY A 18 13.79 -2.49 7.59
N VAL A 19 13.00 -1.72 6.84
CA VAL A 19 11.96 -0.85 7.41
C VAL A 19 10.69 -1.68 7.64
N GLU A 20 10.42 -2.03 8.89
CA GLU A 20 9.16 -2.64 9.31
C GLU A 20 8.06 -1.56 9.38
N ALA A 21 7.63 -1.07 8.23
CA ALA A 21 6.49 -0.17 8.10
C ALA A 21 5.38 -0.83 7.30
N LYS A 22 4.13 -0.55 7.70
CA LYS A 22 2.94 -0.98 6.96
C LYS A 22 2.79 -0.11 5.70
N VAL A 23 2.81 -0.74 4.53
CA VAL A 23 2.69 -0.03 3.24
C VAL A 23 1.28 -0.14 2.71
N MET A 24 0.64 1.01 2.47
CA MET A 24 -0.67 1.07 1.84
C MET A 24 -0.59 1.78 0.49
N ILE A 25 -1.29 1.26 -0.52
CA ILE A 25 -1.40 1.89 -1.84
C ILE A 25 -2.83 2.35 -2.15
N GLY A 26 -2.96 3.37 -2.98
CA GLY A 26 -4.26 3.89 -3.38
C GLY A 26 -4.19 4.74 -4.65
N GLY A 27 -5.36 5.02 -5.23
CA GLY A 27 -5.52 5.84 -6.43
C GLY A 27 -6.42 5.22 -7.50
N ALA A 28 -6.86 6.05 -8.46
CA ALA A 28 -7.84 5.67 -9.49
C ALA A 28 -7.48 4.44 -10.36
N PRO A 29 -6.20 4.18 -10.74
CA PRO A 29 -5.85 2.99 -11.52
C PRO A 29 -5.47 1.77 -10.65
N VAL A 30 -5.47 1.92 -9.33
CA VAL A 30 -4.94 0.91 -8.40
C VAL A 30 -6.10 0.03 -7.93
N THR A 31 -5.86 -1.28 -7.80
CA THR A 31 -6.85 -2.25 -7.33
C THR A 31 -6.29 -3.06 -6.17
N GLN A 32 -7.18 -3.72 -5.42
CA GLN A 32 -6.80 -4.66 -4.37
C GLN A 32 -5.82 -5.72 -4.90
N ASN A 33 -6.15 -6.37 -6.03
CA ASN A 33 -5.26 -7.35 -6.66
C ASN A 33 -3.85 -6.80 -6.92
N TYR A 34 -3.74 -5.54 -7.33
CA TYR A 34 -2.43 -4.92 -7.56
C TYR A 34 -1.65 -4.75 -6.26
N ALA A 35 -2.33 -4.38 -5.17
CA ALA A 35 -1.73 -4.27 -3.84
C ALA A 35 -1.19 -5.62 -3.35
N ASP A 36 -1.98 -6.68 -3.52
CA ASP A 36 -1.57 -8.05 -3.19
C ASP A 36 -0.40 -8.51 -4.06
N GLU A 37 -0.39 -8.19 -5.36
CA GLU A 37 0.68 -8.57 -6.29
C GLU A 37 2.04 -7.92 -5.94
N ILE A 38 2.02 -6.66 -5.49
CA ILE A 38 3.24 -5.94 -5.11
C ILE A 38 3.63 -6.14 -3.63
N GLY A 39 2.81 -6.83 -2.83
CA GLY A 39 3.08 -7.07 -1.41
C GLY A 39 2.82 -5.86 -0.50
N ALA A 40 1.85 -5.01 -0.83
CA ALA A 40 1.41 -3.95 0.07
C ALA A 40 0.54 -4.52 1.20
N ASP A 41 0.68 -4.00 2.42
CA ASP A 41 -0.15 -4.38 3.57
C ASP A 41 -1.61 -3.93 3.43
N GLY A 42 -1.89 -2.90 2.62
CA GLY A 42 -3.25 -2.39 2.44
C GLY A 42 -3.50 -1.69 1.13
N TYR A 43 -4.78 -1.61 0.78
CA TYR A 43 -5.28 -0.86 -0.35
C TYR A 43 -6.50 -0.01 0.04
N ALA A 44 -6.59 1.19 -0.51
CA ALA A 44 -7.76 2.03 -0.38
C ALA A 44 -8.10 2.75 -1.71
N PRO A 45 -9.37 2.71 -2.17
CA PRO A 45 -9.79 3.39 -3.38
C PRO A 45 -9.97 4.91 -3.19
N ASP A 46 -10.17 5.37 -1.96
CA ASP A 46 -10.45 6.76 -1.61
C ASP A 46 -9.85 7.15 -0.25
N ALA A 47 -9.79 8.46 0.00
CA ALA A 47 -9.14 9.00 1.20
C ALA A 47 -9.87 8.64 2.51
N ALA A 48 -11.20 8.46 2.50
CA ALA A 48 -11.94 8.10 3.69
C ALA A 48 -11.65 6.63 4.07
N SER A 49 -11.79 5.73 3.09
CA SER A 49 -11.46 4.32 3.22
C SER A 49 -9.99 4.10 3.64
N ALA A 50 -9.07 4.97 3.19
CA ALA A 50 -7.66 4.89 3.58
C ALA A 50 -7.45 5.13 5.08
N VAL A 51 -8.22 6.04 5.69
CA VAL A 51 -8.12 6.32 7.14
C VAL A 51 -8.62 5.13 7.95
N ASP A 52 -9.76 4.54 7.56
CA ASP A 52 -10.28 3.35 8.24
C ASP A 52 -9.32 2.16 8.08
N LYS A 53 -8.79 1.96 6.86
CA LYS A 53 -7.81 0.89 6.62
C LYS A 53 -6.52 1.08 7.41
N ALA A 54 -6.08 2.33 7.55
CA ALA A 54 -4.88 2.65 8.33
C ALA A 54 -5.10 2.31 9.80
N LYS A 55 -6.29 2.62 10.36
CA LYS A 55 -6.66 2.26 11.74
C LYS A 55 -6.71 0.74 11.95
N GLU A 56 -7.23 -0.02 10.99
CA GLU A 56 -7.19 -1.49 11.02
C GLU A 56 -5.75 -2.01 11.03
N LEU A 57 -4.88 -1.49 10.15
CA LEU A 57 -3.49 -1.94 10.02
C LEU A 57 -2.63 -1.69 11.25
N ILE A 58 -2.91 -0.60 11.98
CA ILE A 58 -2.22 -0.26 13.23
C ILE A 58 -2.91 -0.81 14.48
N GLY A 59 -4.04 -1.54 14.33
CA GLY A 59 -4.75 -2.19 15.44
C GLY A 59 -5.46 -1.22 16.40
N ILE A 60 -5.91 -0.07 15.92
CA ILE A 60 -6.63 0.94 16.72
C ILE A 60 -8.16 0.90 16.46
N ALA A 61 -8.60 0.10 15.49
CA ALA A 61 -10.01 -0.13 15.15
C ALA A 61 -10.65 -1.25 15.99
#